data_AF-A0A847WQT5-F1
#
_entry.id   AF-A0A847WQT5-F1
#
_cell.length_a   1.000
_cell.length_b   1.000
_cell.length_c   1.000
_cell.angle_alpha   90.00
_cell.angle_beta   90.00
_cell.angle_gamma   90.00
#
_symmetry.space_group_name_H-M   'P 1'
#
loop_
_entity.id
_entity.type
_entity.pdbx_description
1 polymer ?
#
loop_
_entity_poly.entity_id
_entity_poly.type
_entity_poly.pdbx_seq_one_letter_code
_entity_poly.pdbx_strand_id
1 'polypeptide(L)'
;GEKMFGMPVSGEMLESFAGELGNMIAGSLSTHLANQEIRTDITHPTVLKGDAQLSGFKRALLVEITYENNQQLAVHLLLNQ
;
A
#
# COMPACT_ATOMS: atom_id res chain seq x y z
N GLY A 1 -10.77 -6.14 1.83
CA GLY A 1 -11.92 -5.69 2.65
C GLY A 1 -12.85 -6.83 2.98
N GLU A 2 -13.67 -7.27 2.03
CA GLU A 2 -14.78 -8.20 2.27
C GLU A 2 -14.43 -9.47 3.04
N LYS A 3 -13.36 -10.17 2.66
CA LYS A 3 -12.91 -11.38 3.38
C LYS A 3 -12.54 -11.14 4.85
N MET A 4 -12.11 -9.93 5.20
CA MET A 4 -11.76 -9.58 6.59
C MET A 4 -12.98 -9.16 7.41
N PHE A 5 -13.92 -8.45 6.79
CA PHE A 5 -15.12 -7.94 7.47
C PHE A 5 -16.32 -8.88 7.41
N GLY A 6 -16.26 -9.95 6.60
CA GLY A 6 -17.37 -10.87 6.39
C GLY A 6 -18.56 -10.28 5.62
N MET A 7 -18.40 -9.06 5.08
CA MET A 7 -19.42 -8.34 4.32
C MET A 7 -18.75 -7.45 3.27
N PRO A 8 -19.41 -7.14 2.14
CA PRO A 8 -18.91 -6.19 1.17
C PRO A 8 -18.61 -4.83 1.83
N VAL A 9 -17.42 -4.29 1.59
CA VAL A 9 -16.97 -3.01 2.16
C VAL A 9 -17.03 -1.95 1.06
N SER A 10 -17.66 -0.81 1.34
CA SER A 10 -17.85 0.28 0.36
C SER A 10 -17.81 1.66 1.03
N GLY A 11 -17.74 2.71 0.21
CA GLY A 11 -17.73 4.10 0.67
C GLY A 11 -16.59 4.41 1.63
N GLU A 12 -16.89 5.20 2.67
CA GLU A 12 -15.90 5.66 3.66
C GLU A 12 -15.18 4.50 4.37
N MET A 13 -15.87 3.38 4.60
CA MET A 13 -15.26 2.22 5.24
C MET A 13 -14.20 1.56 4.33
N LEU A 14 -14.42 1.58 3.01
CA LEU A 14 -13.44 1.05 2.05
C LEU A 14 -12.21 1.96 2.00
N GLU A 15 -12.40 3.27 2.06
CA GLU A 15 -11.32 4.25 2.10
C GLU A 15 -10.47 4.13 3.36
N SER A 16 -11.12 4.04 4.52
CA SER A 16 -10.43 3.80 5.79
C SER A 16 -9.65 2.48 5.75
N PHE A 17 -10.27 1.41 5.27
CA PHE A 17 -9.59 0.13 5.11
C PHE A 17 -8.35 0.22 4.19
N ALA A 18 -8.46 0.91 3.05
CA ALA A 18 -7.33 1.08 2.13
C ALA A 18 -6.19 1.87 2.78
N GLY A 19 -6.51 2.93 3.53
CA GLY A 19 -5.54 3.70 4.30
C GLY A 19 -4.82 2.87 5.37
N GLU A 20 -5.58 2.10 6.15
CA GLU A 20 -5.01 1.22 7.19
C GLU A 20 -4.16 0.10 6.59
N LEU A 21 -4.60 -0.52 5.49
CA LEU A 21 -3.80 -1.51 4.78
C LEU A 21 -2.46 -0.92 4.30
N GLY A 22 -2.49 0.27 3.70
CA GLY A 22 -1.28 0.98 3.27
C GLY A 22 -0.33 1.28 4.43
N ASN A 23 -0.87 1.77 5.55
CA ASN A 23 -0.11 2.01 6.78
C ASN A 23 0.53 0.73 7.34
N MET A 24 -0.22 -0.38 7.38
CA MET A 24 0.31 -1.65 7.88
C MET A 24 1.47 -2.17 7.03
N ILE A 25 1.35 -2.08 5.70
CA ILE A 25 2.42 -2.48 4.76
C ILE A 25 3.66 -1.58 4.97
N ALA A 26 3.48 -0.26 4.97
CA ALA A 26 4.57 0.70 5.14
C ALA A 26 5.26 0.56 6.52
N GLY A 27 4.48 0.40 7.59
CA GLY A 27 5.00 0.23 8.95
C GLY A 27 5.76 -1.09 9.14
N SER A 28 5.26 -2.19 8.58
CA SER A 28 5.97 -3.47 8.59
C SER A 28 7.28 -3.37 7.81
N LEU A 29 7.26 -2.74 6.63
CA LEU A 29 8.48 -2.51 5.84
C LEU A 29 9.50 -1.65 6.59
N SER A 30 9.07 -0.53 7.19
CA SER A 30 9.96 0.34 7.99
C SER A 30 10.60 -0.44 9.16
N THR A 31 9.81 -1.25 9.86
CA THR A 31 10.31 -2.11 10.96
C THR A 31 11.33 -3.13 10.44
N HIS A 32 11.08 -3.74 9.28
CA HIS A 32 11.99 -4.70 8.68
C HIS A 32 13.31 -4.04 8.24
N LEU A 33 13.24 -2.87 7.60
CA LEU A 33 14.40 -2.10 7.17
C LEU A 33 15.26 -1.65 8.34
N ALA A 34 14.64 -1.28 9.48
CA ALA A 34 15.36 -0.91 10.69
C ALA A 34 16.27 -2.03 11.20
N ASN A 35 15.88 -3.31 11.06
CA ASN A 35 16.72 -4.46 11.40
C ASN A 35 17.93 -4.62 10.46
N GLN A 36 17.91 -3.99 9.29
CA GLN A 36 19.02 -3.91 8.34
C GLN A 36 19.78 -2.59 8.45
N GLU A 37 19.61 -1.86 9.57
CA GLU A 37 20.20 -0.54 9.83
C GLU A 37 19.76 0.58 8.87
N ILE A 38 18.72 0.33 8.07
CA ILE A 38 18.11 1.33 7.18
C ILE A 38 16.91 1.94 7.92
N ARG A 39 17.03 3.20 8.34
CA ARG A 39 15.96 3.89 9.06
C ARG A 39 15.08 4.67 8.09
N THR A 40 13.77 4.44 8.18
CA THR A 40 12.74 5.12 7.40
C THR A 40 11.55 5.47 8.29
N ASP A 41 11.05 6.68 8.17
CA ASP A 41 9.80 7.08 8.82
C ASP A 41 8.61 6.89 7.87
N ILE A 42 7.43 6.60 8.42
CA ILE A 42 6.18 6.57 7.66
C ILE A 42 5.36 7.84 7.93
N THR A 43 4.59 8.27 6.94
CA THR A 43 3.69 9.43 7.05
C THR A 43 2.24 8.96 7.05
N HIS A 44 1.30 9.87 7.32
CA HIS A 44 -0.13 9.57 7.23
C HIS A 44 -0.50 9.10 5.81
N PRO A 45 -1.42 8.13 5.67
CA PRO A 45 -1.78 7.60 4.38
C PRO A 45 -2.62 8.63 3.62
N THR A 46 -2.38 8.73 2.32
CA THR A 46 -3.24 9.48 1.40
C THR A 46 -3.93 8.50 0.48
N VAL A 47 -5.26 8.47 0.51
CA VAL A 47 -6.06 7.60 -0.37
C VAL A 47 -6.43 8.38 -1.62
N LEU A 48 -5.98 7.89 -2.77
CA LEU A 48 -6.31 8.45 -4.08
C LEU A 48 -7.39 7.57 -4.74
N LYS A 49 -8.42 8.21 -5.29
CA LYS A 49 -9.52 7.55 -6.00
C LYS A 49 -9.51 7.91 -7.48
N GLY A 50 -9.91 6.97 -8.31
CA GLY A 50 -9.89 7.14 -9.76
C GLY A 50 -8.47 7.04 -10.33
N ASP A 51 -8.28 7.59 -11.52
CA ASP A 51 -7.01 7.51 -12.22
C ASP A 51 -6.04 8.54 -11.66
N ALA A 52 -4.96 8.06 -11.02
CA ALA A 52 -3.88 8.89 -10.52
C ALA A 52 -2.57 8.50 -11.19
N GLN A 53 -1.81 9.49 -11.65
CA GLN A 53 -0.47 9.29 -12.18
C GLN A 53 0.54 9.95 -11.25
N LEU A 54 1.53 9.17 -10.84
CA LEU A 54 2.67 9.65 -10.04
C LEU A 54 3.92 9.65 -10.92
N SER A 55 4.70 10.73 -10.85
CA SER A 55 5.89 10.94 -11.66
C SER A 55 7.01 11.60 -10.84
N GLY A 56 8.24 11.63 -11.37
CA GLY A 56 9.39 12.26 -10.72
C GLY A 56 10.27 11.32 -9.88
N PHE A 57 9.97 10.03 -9.86
CA PHE A 57 10.77 9.01 -9.18
C PHE A 57 11.80 8.39 -10.13
N LYS A 58 12.99 8.08 -9.63
CA LYS A 58 14.08 7.54 -10.47
C LYS A 58 14.07 6.02 -10.52
N ARG A 59 13.60 5.37 -9.46
CA ARG A 59 13.55 3.91 -9.34
C ARG A 59 12.21 3.49 -8.77
N ALA A 60 11.75 2.34 -9.21
CA ALA A 60 10.53 1.72 -8.72
C ALA A 60 10.75 0.21 -8.56
N LEU A 61 10.27 -0.34 -7.46
CA LEU A 61 10.10 -1.77 -7.28
C LEU A 61 8.59 -2.05 -7.32
N LEU A 62 8.19 -2.99 -8.17
CA LEU A 62 6.81 -3.45 -8.31
C LEU A 62 6.72 -4.88 -7.77
N VAL A 63 5.77 -5.09 -6.87
CA VAL A 63 5.35 -6.42 -6.42
C VAL A 63 3.89 -6.60 -6.80
N GLU A 64 3.62 -7.60 -7.63
CA GLU A 64 2.26 -7.98 -8.02
C GLU A 64 1.82 -9.20 -7.22
N ILE A 65 0.69 -9.07 -6.54
CA ILE A 65 0.06 -10.12 -5.75
C ILE A 65 -1.22 -10.50 -6.48
N THR A 66 -1.30 -11.75 -6.92
CA THR A 66 -2.51 -12.30 -7.55
C THR A 66 -3.27 -13.15 -6.55
N TYR A 67 -4.54 -12.83 -6.36
CA TYR A 67 -5.49 -13.60 -5.55
C TYR A 67 -6.32 -14.53 -6.44
N GLU A 68 -7.21 -15.31 -5.81
CA GLU A 68 -8.23 -16.09 -6.52
C GLU A 68 -9.03 -15.20 -7.49
N ASN A 69 -9.53 -15.81 -8.59
CA ASN A 69 -10.29 -15.12 -9.64
C ASN A 69 -9.54 -14.00 -10.37
N ASN A 70 -8.21 -14.08 -10.46
CA ASN A 70 -7.35 -13.08 -11.14
C ASN A 70 -7.47 -11.66 -10.56
N GLN A 71 -7.90 -11.50 -9.31
CA GLN A 71 -7.82 -10.21 -8.64
C GLN A 71 -6.35 -9.89 -8.35
N GLN A 72 -5.94 -8.65 -8.58
CA GLN A 72 -4.55 -8.23 -8.42
C GLN A 72 -4.41 -7.07 -7.45
N LEU A 73 -3.37 -7.11 -6.63
CA LEU A 73 -2.87 -5.99 -5.86
C LEU A 73 -1.44 -5.70 -6.31
N ALA A 74 -1.20 -4.50 -6.81
CA ALA A 74 0.12 -4.01 -7.13
C ALA A 74 0.63 -3.14 -5.98
N VAL A 75 1.83 -3.43 -5.48
CA VAL A 75 2.54 -2.61 -4.51
C VAL A 75 3.75 -1.99 -5.19
N HIS A 76 3.77 -0.66 -5.26
CA HIS A 76 4.87 0.10 -5.82
C HIS A 76 5.67 0.75 -4.69
N LEU A 77 6.97 0.46 -4.61
CA LEU A 77 7.92 1.21 -3.79
C LEU A 77 8.71 2.14 -4.71
N LEU A 78 8.41 3.43 -4.63
CA LEU A 78 9.01 4.47 -5.46
C LEU A 78 10.15 5.16 -4.70
N LEU A 79 11.32 5.28 -5.32
CA LEU A 79 12.53 5.79 -4.69
C LEU A 79 13.08 6.99 -5.49
N ASN A 80 13.37 8.08 -4.77
CA ASN A 80 13.87 9.34 -5.34
C ASN A 80 15.40 9.38 -5.55
N GLN A 81 16.14 8.39 -5.04
CA GLN A 81 17.60 8.34 -5.16
C GLN A 81 18.04 7.80 -6.50
#